data_AF-A0A2A2TP27-F1
#
_entry.id   AF-A0A2A2TP27-F1
#
_cell.length_a   1.000
_cell.length_b   1.000
_cell.length_c   1.000
_cell.angle_alpha   90.00
_cell.angle_beta   90.00
_cell.angle_gamma   90.00
#
_symmetry.space_group_name_H-M   'P 1'
#
loop_
_entity.id
_entity.type
_entity.pdbx_description
1 polymer ?
#
loop_
_entity_poly.entity_id
_entity_poly.type
_entity_poly.pdbx_seq_one_letter_code
_entity_poly.pdbx_strand_id
1 'polypeptide(L)'
;MTVNLKPFDNQLTATKPSTRTSAIPGSRYIPVNYRRILCIFPKYTPSFGTFHHAYPLTGKVKAFMPPQGILVIAAYLPQEWDVRFVDENIKPATLRDYRWCDVVIVSGMHIQRSQINQINELAHIQGKITIVGGPSVSGCPEYYPDFDILSLGELGDATDKLIIYLDQNNQPPTQQIRFETQERLPLTEFPTPAYHCKRFVILW
;
A
#
# COMPACT_ATOMS: atom_id res chain seq x y z
N MET A 1 55.63 46.86 35.61
CA MET A 1 54.99 45.53 35.65
C MET A 1 53.56 45.71 35.15
N THR A 2 53.29 45.25 33.93
CA THR A 2 51.97 45.32 33.29
C THR A 2 51.77 43.96 32.63
N VAL A 3 50.78 43.19 33.12
CA VAL A 3 50.54 41.81 32.67
C VAL A 3 49.37 41.83 31.70
N ASN A 4 49.59 41.31 30.51
CA ASN A 4 48.66 41.29 29.38
C ASN A 4 47.79 40.02 29.47
N LEU A 5 46.47 40.20 29.58
CA LEU A 5 45.48 39.11 29.63
C LEU A 5 45.00 38.80 28.19
N LYS A 6 45.29 37.59 27.70
CA LYS A 6 44.57 37.00 26.55
C LYS A 6 43.42 36.13 27.05
N PRO A 7 42.22 36.13 26.43
CA PRO A 7 41.16 35.22 26.81
C PRO A 7 41.41 33.81 26.27
N PHE A 8 41.10 32.80 27.09
CA PHE A 8 41.02 31.39 26.73
C PHE A 8 39.69 31.11 26.01
N ASP A 9 39.74 30.71 24.75
CA ASP A 9 38.61 30.11 24.04
C ASP A 9 38.43 28.68 24.51
N ASN A 10 37.38 28.45 25.30
CA ASN A 10 37.00 27.12 25.78
C ASN A 10 35.92 26.55 24.85
N GLN A 11 36.33 25.95 23.72
CA GLN A 11 35.41 25.18 22.88
C GLN A 11 35.16 23.81 23.52
N LEU A 12 34.09 23.74 24.31
CA LEU A 12 33.47 22.49 24.73
C LEU A 12 32.95 21.78 23.47
N THR A 13 33.62 20.69 23.11
CA THR A 13 33.19 19.74 22.08
C THR A 13 31.92 19.04 22.57
N ALA A 14 30.76 19.58 22.18
CA ALA A 14 29.50 18.88 22.28
C ALA A 14 29.55 17.68 21.33
N THR A 15 29.69 16.48 21.89
CA THR A 15 29.48 15.22 21.21
C THR A 15 28.04 15.18 20.70
N LYS A 16 27.87 15.35 19.38
CA LYS A 16 26.58 15.15 18.71
C LYS A 16 26.09 13.72 19.00
N PRO A 17 24.83 13.52 19.43
CA PRO A 17 24.25 12.19 19.47
C PRO A 17 24.25 11.64 18.05
N SER A 18 24.84 10.47 17.85
CA SER A 18 24.82 9.76 16.58
C SER A 18 23.39 9.34 16.25
N THR A 19 22.70 10.11 15.42
CA THR A 19 21.48 9.69 14.75
C THR A 19 21.83 8.53 13.83
N ARG A 20 21.51 7.31 14.25
CA ARG A 20 21.35 6.18 13.33
C ARG A 20 20.08 6.44 12.51
N THR A 21 20.19 7.26 11.48
CA THR A 21 19.20 7.33 10.42
C THR A 21 19.39 6.10 9.54
N SER A 22 18.74 4.99 9.87
CA SER A 22 18.48 3.96 8.87
C SER A 22 17.36 4.49 7.98
N ALA A 23 17.71 5.11 6.86
CA ALA A 23 16.78 5.49 5.82
C ALA A 23 16.22 4.22 5.18
N ILE A 24 15.20 3.64 5.79
CA ILE A 24 14.41 2.59 5.15
C ILE A 24 13.13 3.28 4.66
N PRO A 25 12.88 3.33 3.35
CA PRO A 25 11.68 3.96 2.85
C PRO A 25 10.47 3.08 3.19
N GLY A 26 9.47 3.68 3.84
CA GLY A 26 8.29 3.04 4.42
C GLY A 26 7.60 4.01 5.39
N SER A 27 6.43 3.63 5.92
CA SER A 27 5.74 4.39 6.97
C SER A 27 6.70 4.68 8.14
N ARG A 28 6.73 5.95 8.59
CA ARG A 28 7.51 6.37 9.77
C ARG A 28 6.85 5.92 11.09
N TYR A 29 5.61 5.46 11.02
CA TYR A 29 4.86 4.96 12.16
C TYR A 29 5.29 3.55 12.54
N ILE A 30 5.57 3.34 13.83
CA ILE A 30 5.88 2.04 14.43
C ILE A 30 4.59 1.48 15.04
N PRO A 31 4.02 0.39 14.49
CA PRO A 31 2.80 -0.20 15.00
C PRO A 31 3.01 -0.91 16.33
N VAL A 32 2.00 -0.91 17.19
CA VAL A 32 2.02 -1.68 18.44
C VAL A 32 1.32 -3.03 18.32
N ASN A 33 0.51 -3.24 17.27
CA ASN A 33 -0.14 -4.51 16.97
C ASN A 33 0.39 -5.13 15.67
N TYR A 34 0.35 -6.45 15.63
CA TYR A 34 0.69 -7.22 14.44
C TYR A 34 -0.53 -7.38 13.52
N ARG A 35 -0.32 -7.25 12.20
CA ARG A 35 -1.36 -7.44 11.18
C ARG A 35 -0.91 -8.31 10.04
N ARG A 36 -1.86 -9.03 9.44
CA ARG A 36 -1.70 -9.73 8.17
C ARG A 36 -2.54 -9.05 7.10
N ILE A 37 -1.87 -8.53 6.08
CA ILE A 37 -2.48 -7.75 5.02
C ILE A 37 -2.44 -8.54 3.71
N LEU A 38 -3.59 -8.68 3.06
CA LEU A 38 -3.69 -9.24 1.72
C LEU A 38 -3.99 -8.12 0.71
N CYS A 39 -2.97 -7.74 -0.06
CA CYS A 39 -3.08 -6.80 -1.16
C CYS A 39 -3.46 -7.54 -2.45
N ILE A 40 -4.56 -7.17 -3.08
CA ILE A 40 -5.07 -7.81 -4.29
C ILE A 40 -5.15 -6.79 -5.43
N PHE A 41 -4.50 -7.12 -6.55
CA PHE A 41 -4.74 -6.47 -7.82
C PHE A 41 -5.74 -7.31 -8.64
N PRO A 42 -6.96 -6.80 -8.93
CA PRO A 42 -7.99 -7.59 -9.59
C PRO A 42 -7.63 -7.95 -11.03
N LYS A 43 -8.27 -8.98 -11.58
CA LYS A 43 -8.11 -9.31 -13.00
C LYS A 43 -8.77 -8.25 -13.88
N TYR A 44 -8.23 -7.97 -15.06
CA TYR A 44 -8.88 -7.10 -16.04
C TYR A 44 -10.19 -7.73 -16.55
N THR A 45 -11.25 -6.91 -16.67
CA THR A 45 -12.40 -7.28 -17.50
C THR A 45 -11.97 -7.24 -18.98
N PRO A 46 -12.28 -8.26 -19.80
CA PRO A 46 -11.97 -8.22 -21.22
C PRO A 46 -12.59 -6.99 -21.89
N SER A 47 -11.76 -6.15 -22.49
CA SER A 47 -12.19 -5.03 -23.34
C SER A 47 -11.20 -4.81 -24.48
N PHE A 48 -11.61 -4.07 -25.52
CA PHE A 48 -10.76 -3.73 -26.66
C PHE A 48 -9.42 -3.08 -26.24
N GLY A 49 -9.42 -2.22 -25.20
CA GLY A 49 -8.22 -1.54 -24.71
C GLY A 49 -7.30 -2.37 -23.80
N THR A 50 -7.73 -3.57 -23.39
CA THR A 50 -6.90 -4.47 -22.55
C THR A 50 -6.06 -5.44 -23.36
N PHE A 51 -6.13 -5.40 -24.70
CA PHE A 51 -5.42 -6.32 -25.61
C PHE A 51 -5.59 -7.81 -25.25
N HIS A 52 -6.66 -8.17 -24.55
CA HIS A 52 -6.87 -9.51 -23.99
C HIS A 52 -6.83 -10.61 -25.06
N HIS A 53 -7.27 -10.29 -26.29
CA HIS A 53 -7.23 -11.20 -27.44
C HIS A 53 -5.90 -11.18 -28.22
N ALA A 54 -4.99 -10.26 -27.92
CA ALA A 54 -3.68 -10.16 -28.55
C ALA A 54 -2.58 -10.90 -27.78
N TYR A 55 -2.73 -11.13 -26.47
CA TYR A 55 -1.75 -11.88 -25.67
C TYR A 55 -1.46 -13.31 -26.18
N PRO A 56 -2.45 -14.08 -26.70
CA PRO A 56 -2.15 -15.38 -27.32
C PRO A 56 -1.28 -15.29 -28.58
N LEU A 57 -1.29 -14.14 -29.25
CA LEU A 57 -0.49 -13.88 -30.47
C LEU A 57 0.93 -13.41 -30.15
N THR A 58 1.18 -12.96 -28.91
CA THR A 58 2.47 -12.46 -28.43
C THR A 58 3.14 -13.41 -27.43
N GLY A 59 2.90 -14.73 -27.52
CA GLY A 59 3.71 -15.83 -26.99
C GLY A 59 4.04 -15.90 -25.47
N LYS A 60 4.59 -14.83 -24.88
CA LYS A 60 5.15 -14.76 -23.52
C LYS A 60 4.56 -13.65 -22.64
N VAL A 61 3.79 -12.70 -23.19
CA VAL A 61 3.25 -11.56 -22.43
C VAL A 61 1.98 -11.98 -21.69
N LYS A 62 2.04 -12.02 -20.35
CA LYS A 62 0.91 -12.37 -19.46
C LYS A 62 0.26 -11.17 -18.77
N ALA A 63 0.94 -10.03 -18.75
CA ALA A 63 0.45 -8.76 -18.23
C ALA A 63 1.23 -7.62 -18.90
N PHE A 64 0.57 -6.48 -19.18
CA PHE A 64 1.18 -5.38 -19.94
C PHE A 64 1.86 -4.31 -19.08
N MET A 65 1.68 -4.33 -17.75
CA MET A 65 2.42 -3.49 -16.80
C MET A 65 2.20 -4.02 -15.39
N PRO A 66 3.24 -4.08 -14.52
CA PRO A 66 3.03 -4.43 -13.13
C PRO A 66 2.14 -3.38 -12.45
N PRO A 67 1.27 -3.77 -11.52
CA PRO A 67 0.42 -2.82 -10.80
C PRO A 67 1.25 -2.00 -9.81
N GLN A 68 1.90 -0.95 -10.30
CA GLN A 68 2.91 -0.20 -9.54
C GLN A 68 2.35 0.45 -8.28
N GLY A 69 1.14 1.03 -8.33
CA GLY A 69 0.55 1.75 -7.19
C GLY A 69 0.37 0.88 -5.95
N ILE A 70 -0.24 -0.30 -6.08
CA ILE A 70 -0.47 -1.20 -4.95
C ILE A 70 0.83 -1.83 -4.41
N LEU A 71 1.84 -2.01 -5.27
CA LEU A 71 3.15 -2.49 -4.84
C LEU A 71 3.92 -1.45 -4.03
N VAL A 72 3.73 -0.16 -4.32
CA VAL A 72 4.25 0.94 -3.49
C VAL A 72 3.53 0.97 -2.15
N ILE A 73 2.20 0.85 -2.11
CA ILE A 73 1.45 0.76 -0.85
C ILE A 73 1.92 -0.45 -0.03
N ALA A 74 2.03 -1.63 -0.64
CA ALA A 74 2.50 -2.84 0.04
C ALA A 74 3.91 -2.67 0.63
N ALA A 75 4.80 -1.94 -0.04
CA ALA A 75 6.13 -1.62 0.46
C ALA A 75 6.12 -0.51 1.53
N TYR A 76 5.08 0.33 1.56
CA TYR A 76 4.95 1.44 2.50
C TYR A 76 4.38 1.02 3.86
N LEU A 77 3.61 -0.08 3.91
CA LEU A 77 3.07 -0.61 5.15
C LEU A 77 4.19 -0.91 6.18
N PRO A 78 3.90 -0.86 7.49
CA PRO A 78 4.87 -1.18 8.52
C PRO A 78 5.54 -2.53 8.31
N GLN A 79 6.85 -2.60 8.57
CA GLN A 79 7.64 -3.83 8.35
C GLN A 79 7.30 -4.94 9.35
N GLU A 80 6.72 -4.57 10.48
CA GLU A 80 6.22 -5.48 11.51
C GLU A 80 4.99 -6.25 11.03
N TRP A 81 4.27 -5.77 10.01
CA TRP A 81 3.11 -6.44 9.45
C TRP A 81 3.52 -7.43 8.36
N ASP A 82 2.83 -8.56 8.27
CA ASP A 82 3.04 -9.54 7.21
C ASP A 82 2.12 -9.22 6.03
N VAL A 83 2.71 -8.96 4.88
CA VAL A 83 2.01 -8.49 3.68
C VAL A 83 2.13 -9.54 2.58
N ARG A 84 1.00 -9.98 2.05
CA ARG A 84 0.92 -10.78 0.82
C ARG A 84 0.34 -9.97 -0.30
N PHE A 85 0.96 -10.08 -1.46
CA PHE A 85 0.46 -9.49 -2.69
C PHE A 85 -0.02 -10.59 -3.65
N VAL A 86 -1.19 -10.39 -4.25
CA VAL A 86 -1.78 -11.27 -5.27
C VAL A 86 -2.18 -10.43 -6.48
N ASP A 87 -1.68 -10.82 -7.66
CA ASP A 87 -2.15 -10.32 -8.94
C ASP A 87 -3.07 -11.36 -9.59
N GLU A 88 -4.38 -11.06 -9.62
CA GLU A 88 -5.38 -11.98 -10.18
C GLU A 88 -5.28 -12.12 -11.71
N ASN A 89 -4.51 -11.29 -12.39
CA ASN A 89 -4.18 -11.50 -13.81
C ASN A 89 -3.21 -12.69 -14.00
N ILE A 90 -2.43 -13.01 -12.96
CA ILE A 90 -1.51 -14.15 -12.96
C ILE A 90 -2.16 -15.34 -12.25
N LYS A 91 -2.69 -15.11 -11.05
CA LYS A 91 -3.31 -16.15 -10.23
C LYS A 91 -4.35 -15.54 -9.29
N PRO A 92 -5.59 -16.06 -9.25
CA PRO A 92 -6.62 -15.55 -8.33
C PRO A 92 -6.25 -15.78 -6.87
N ALA A 93 -6.73 -14.88 -5.99
CA ALA A 93 -6.64 -15.05 -4.55
C ALA A 93 -7.43 -16.29 -4.13
N THR A 94 -6.86 -17.10 -3.22
CA THR A 94 -7.49 -18.33 -2.75
C THR A 94 -8.21 -18.10 -1.44
N LEU A 95 -9.18 -18.95 -1.10
CA LEU A 95 -9.84 -18.92 0.21
C LEU A 95 -8.85 -19.02 1.39
N ARG A 96 -7.71 -19.69 1.19
CA ARG A 96 -6.63 -19.75 2.19
C ARG A 96 -5.99 -18.38 2.41
N ASP A 97 -5.87 -17.56 1.37
CA ASP A 97 -5.31 -16.21 1.47
C ASP A 97 -6.25 -15.32 2.28
N TYR A 98 -7.55 -15.34 1.96
CA TYR A 98 -8.56 -14.60 2.73
C TYR A 98 -8.58 -15.03 4.20
N ARG A 99 -8.61 -16.34 4.49
CA ARG A 99 -8.60 -16.84 5.88
C ARG A 99 -7.34 -16.45 6.66
N TRP A 100 -6.21 -16.32 5.98
CA TRP A 100 -4.93 -15.98 6.60
C TRP A 100 -4.84 -14.51 7.03
N CYS A 101 -5.43 -13.59 6.26
CA CYS A 101 -5.33 -12.16 6.51
C CYS A 101 -6.33 -11.64 7.55
N ASP A 102 -6.03 -10.46 8.09
CA ASP A 102 -6.94 -9.67 8.93
C ASP A 102 -7.62 -8.57 8.08
N VAL A 103 -6.90 -8.06 7.09
CA VAL A 103 -7.30 -6.94 6.23
C VAL A 103 -7.06 -7.28 4.77
N VAL A 104 -8.01 -6.92 3.91
CA VAL A 104 -7.88 -7.01 2.45
C VAL A 104 -7.80 -5.60 1.87
N ILE A 105 -6.73 -5.32 1.13
CA ILE A 105 -6.55 -4.06 0.39
C ILE A 105 -6.67 -4.35 -1.11
N VAL A 106 -7.57 -3.65 -1.78
CA VAL A 106 -7.81 -3.79 -3.22
C VAL A 106 -7.44 -2.48 -3.91
N SER A 107 -6.77 -2.56 -5.06
CA SER A 107 -6.50 -1.38 -5.88
C SER A 107 -6.61 -1.73 -7.36
N GLY A 108 -7.25 -0.88 -8.13
CA GLY A 108 -7.48 -1.14 -9.55
C GLY A 108 -8.01 0.05 -10.35
N MET A 109 -8.07 -0.17 -11.66
CA MET A 109 -8.63 0.71 -12.67
C MET A 109 -10.15 0.53 -12.76
N HIS A 110 -10.85 1.53 -13.32
CA HIS A 110 -12.31 1.53 -13.39
C HIS A 110 -12.91 0.32 -14.12
N ILE A 111 -12.20 -0.19 -15.13
CA ILE A 111 -12.57 -1.40 -15.86
C ILE A 111 -12.61 -2.67 -14.98
N GLN A 112 -11.92 -2.66 -13.83
CA GLN A 112 -11.87 -3.77 -12.88
C GLN A 112 -12.98 -3.67 -11.81
N ARG A 113 -13.89 -2.67 -11.88
CA ARG A 113 -14.92 -2.41 -10.86
C ARG A 113 -15.67 -3.67 -10.43
N SER A 114 -16.14 -4.47 -11.38
CA SER A 114 -16.91 -5.68 -11.06
C SER A 114 -16.09 -6.70 -10.26
N GLN A 115 -14.80 -6.84 -10.58
CA GLN A 115 -13.88 -7.72 -9.86
C GLN A 115 -13.52 -7.15 -8.48
N ILE A 116 -13.34 -5.82 -8.38
CA ILE A 116 -13.10 -5.15 -7.10
C ILE A 116 -14.26 -5.43 -6.12
N ASN A 117 -15.50 -5.30 -6.58
CA ASN A 117 -16.68 -5.56 -5.74
C ASN A 117 -16.83 -7.05 -5.39
N GLN A 118 -16.49 -7.96 -6.31
CA GLN A 118 -16.47 -9.40 -6.01
C GLN A 118 -15.44 -9.76 -4.94
N ILE A 119 -14.25 -9.14 -4.98
CA ILE A 119 -13.22 -9.32 -3.96
C ILE A 119 -13.72 -8.84 -2.59
N ASN A 120 -14.43 -7.71 -2.55
CA ASN A 120 -15.05 -7.19 -1.32
C ASN A 120 -16.03 -8.19 -0.72
N GLU A 121 -16.96 -8.70 -1.52
CA GLU A 121 -17.96 -9.67 -1.08
C GLU A 121 -17.31 -10.92 -0.47
N LEU A 122 -16.29 -11.48 -1.14
CA LEU A 122 -15.56 -12.63 -0.62
C LEU A 122 -14.82 -12.34 0.70
N ALA A 123 -14.24 -11.15 0.83
CA ALA A 123 -13.56 -10.73 2.05
C ALA A 123 -14.53 -10.55 3.23
N HIS A 124 -15.69 -9.93 2.98
CA HIS A 124 -16.76 -9.76 3.97
C HIS A 124 -17.38 -11.09 4.42
N ILE A 125 -17.58 -12.04 3.51
CA ILE A 125 -18.00 -13.41 3.88
C ILE A 125 -17.00 -14.07 4.84
N GLN A 126 -15.71 -13.70 4.76
CA GLN A 126 -14.67 -14.16 5.69
C GLN A 126 -14.48 -13.25 6.91
N GLY A 127 -15.31 -12.22 7.09
CA GLY A 127 -15.25 -11.29 8.22
C GLY A 127 -14.00 -10.41 8.24
N LYS A 128 -13.50 -10.01 7.06
CA LYS A 128 -12.27 -9.20 6.93
C LYS A 128 -12.60 -7.73 6.75
N ILE A 129 -11.75 -6.87 7.29
CA ILE A 129 -11.80 -5.42 7.00
C ILE A 129 -11.39 -5.22 5.54
N THR A 130 -12.19 -4.48 4.77
CA THR A 130 -11.93 -4.21 3.36
C THR A 130 -11.57 -2.77 3.09
N ILE A 131 -10.50 -2.58 2.33
CA ILE A 131 -10.05 -1.27 1.88
C ILE A 131 -9.96 -1.28 0.37
N VAL A 132 -10.44 -0.23 -0.28
CA VAL A 132 -10.21 0.01 -1.70
C VAL A 132 -9.50 1.34 -1.92
N GLY A 133 -8.51 1.32 -2.80
CA GLY A 133 -7.75 2.49 -3.22
C GLY A 133 -7.50 2.50 -4.73
N GLY A 134 -6.68 3.44 -5.16
CA GLY A 134 -6.25 3.54 -6.54
C GLY A 134 -7.18 4.34 -7.45
N PRO A 135 -6.85 4.43 -8.74
CA PRO A 135 -7.43 5.42 -9.65
C PRO A 135 -8.94 5.26 -9.83
N SER A 136 -9.48 4.03 -9.76
CA SER A 136 -10.93 3.88 -9.88
C SER A 136 -11.69 4.50 -8.71
N VAL A 137 -11.21 4.30 -7.49
CA VAL A 137 -11.93 4.73 -6.29
C VAL A 137 -11.78 6.24 -6.11
N SER A 138 -10.59 6.79 -6.42
CA SER A 138 -10.33 8.23 -6.35
C SER A 138 -11.18 9.02 -7.34
N GLY A 139 -11.50 8.44 -8.50
CA GLY A 139 -12.34 9.09 -9.52
C GLY A 139 -13.85 8.94 -9.30
N CYS A 140 -14.30 7.79 -8.77
CA CYS A 140 -15.72 7.48 -8.57
C CYS A 140 -15.95 6.71 -7.25
N PRO A 141 -15.78 7.34 -6.08
CA PRO A 141 -15.92 6.66 -4.78
C PRO A 141 -17.32 6.08 -4.54
N GLU A 142 -18.36 6.69 -5.11
CA GLU A 142 -19.76 6.26 -5.04
C GLU A 142 -20.03 4.87 -5.64
N TYR A 143 -19.09 4.34 -6.41
CA TYR A 143 -19.20 3.00 -7.00
C TYR A 143 -18.82 1.86 -6.05
N TYR A 144 -18.34 2.20 -4.86
CA TYR A 144 -17.82 1.28 -3.84
C TYR A 144 -18.53 1.48 -2.49
N PRO A 145 -19.87 1.46 -2.41
CA PRO A 145 -20.60 1.75 -1.17
C PRO A 145 -20.39 0.66 -0.10
N ASP A 146 -20.09 -0.57 -0.52
CA ASP A 146 -20.01 -1.73 0.38
C ASP A 146 -18.61 -1.96 0.93
N PHE A 147 -17.62 -1.13 0.60
CA PHE A 147 -16.30 -1.22 1.24
C PHE A 147 -16.32 -0.55 2.61
N ASP A 148 -15.57 -1.11 3.56
CA ASP A 148 -15.45 -0.53 4.90
C ASP A 148 -14.68 0.80 4.87
N ILE A 149 -13.65 0.87 4.04
CA ILE A 149 -12.75 2.02 3.98
C ILE A 149 -12.38 2.36 2.53
N LEU A 150 -12.50 3.63 2.16
CA LEU A 150 -12.00 4.17 0.89
C LEU A 150 -10.71 4.97 1.13
N SER A 151 -9.66 4.63 0.38
CA SER A 151 -8.40 5.38 0.33
C SER A 151 -8.36 6.21 -0.96
N LEU A 152 -8.60 7.52 -0.85
CA LEU A 152 -8.72 8.45 -1.95
C LEU A 152 -7.42 9.24 -2.13
N GLY A 153 -6.98 9.37 -3.39
CA GLY A 153 -5.76 10.10 -3.76
C GLY A 153 -4.52 9.21 -3.88
N GLU A 154 -3.35 9.82 -3.70
CA GLU A 154 -2.03 9.19 -3.82
C GLU A 154 -1.44 8.89 -2.43
N LEU A 155 -0.29 8.20 -2.39
CA LEU A 155 0.45 7.95 -1.16
C LEU A 155 0.78 9.27 -0.44
N GLY A 156 0.49 9.35 0.86
CA GLY A 156 0.64 10.57 1.65
C GLY A 156 0.04 10.48 3.05
N ASP A 157 -0.32 11.62 3.63
CA ASP A 157 -0.80 11.75 5.01
C ASP A 157 -2.03 10.88 5.33
N ALA A 158 -2.92 10.69 4.37
CA ALA A 158 -4.07 9.79 4.50
C ALA A 158 -3.67 8.32 4.63
N THR A 159 -2.56 7.91 4.03
CA THR A 159 -2.03 6.54 4.17
C THR A 159 -1.48 6.31 5.57
N ASP A 160 -0.82 7.30 6.17
CA ASP A 160 -0.38 7.23 7.57
C ASP A 160 -1.57 7.11 8.53
N LYS A 161 -2.60 7.91 8.32
CA LYS A 161 -3.86 7.84 9.10
C LYS A 161 -4.53 6.47 8.97
N LEU A 162 -4.55 5.91 7.76
CA LEU A 162 -5.07 4.55 7.52
C LEU A 162 -4.27 3.50 8.29
N ILE A 163 -2.94 3.57 8.28
CA ILE A 163 -2.07 2.64 9.01
C ILE A 163 -2.33 2.73 10.51
N ILE A 164 -2.39 3.94 11.07
CA ILE A 164 -2.70 4.15 12.50
C ILE A 164 -4.08 3.57 12.84
N TYR A 165 -5.08 3.80 12.00
CA TYR A 165 -6.43 3.27 12.19
C TYR A 165 -6.42 1.74 12.24
N LEU A 166 -5.75 1.09 11.28
CA LEU A 166 -5.63 -0.36 11.22
C LEU A 166 -4.83 -0.94 12.38
N ASP A 167 -3.84 -0.22 12.91
CA ASP A 167 -3.13 -0.67 14.10
C ASP A 167 -4.09 -0.75 15.30
N GLN A 168 -4.90 0.30 15.47
CA GLN A 168 -5.77 0.48 16.64
C GLN A 168 -7.10 -0.29 16.59
N ASN A 169 -7.57 -0.67 15.40
CA ASN A 169 -8.91 -1.26 15.21
C ASN A 169 -8.82 -2.66 14.59
N ASN A 170 -9.48 -3.66 15.18
CA ASN A 170 -9.47 -5.04 14.70
C ASN A 170 -10.84 -5.56 14.24
N GLN A 171 -11.84 -4.70 14.22
CA GLN A 171 -13.17 -4.98 13.70
C GLN A 171 -13.49 -4.04 12.54
N PRO A 172 -14.35 -4.46 11.59
CA PRO A 172 -14.91 -3.56 10.59
C PRO A 172 -15.61 -2.36 11.26
N PRO A 173 -15.46 -1.15 10.70
CA PRO A 173 -16.19 0.02 11.18
C PRO A 173 -17.69 -0.15 11.00
N THR A 174 -18.49 0.55 11.82
CA THR A 174 -19.95 0.54 11.70
C THR A 174 -20.47 1.39 10.54
N GLN A 175 -19.63 2.26 9.98
CA GLN A 175 -19.92 3.11 8.84
C GLN A 175 -18.69 3.20 7.94
N GLN A 176 -18.90 3.38 6.64
CA GLN A 176 -17.81 3.55 5.69
C GLN A 176 -16.93 4.76 6.05
N ILE A 177 -15.62 4.54 6.12
CA ILE A 177 -14.63 5.59 6.38
C ILE A 177 -13.97 6.02 5.08
N ARG A 178 -13.64 7.31 4.95
CA ARG A 178 -12.88 7.85 3.82
C ARG A 178 -11.61 8.51 4.31
N PHE A 179 -10.47 8.05 3.82
CA PHE A 179 -9.19 8.71 3.99
C PHE A 179 -8.80 9.37 2.68
N GLU A 180 -8.73 10.70 2.66
CA GLU A 180 -8.42 11.48 1.47
C GLU A 180 -7.10 12.24 1.63
N THR A 181 -6.15 11.95 0.75
CA THR A 181 -4.80 12.55 0.79
C THR A 181 -4.86 14.04 0.55
N GLN A 182 -4.37 14.82 1.51
CA GLN A 182 -4.19 16.27 1.40
C GLN A 182 -2.73 16.60 1.08
N GLU A 183 -1.82 15.90 1.74
CA GLU A 183 -0.38 16.08 1.56
C GLU A 183 0.22 14.79 0.99
N ARG A 184 0.75 14.89 -0.23
CA ARG A 184 1.38 13.76 -0.90
C ARG A 184 2.77 13.56 -0.35
N LEU A 185 3.17 12.30 -0.20
CA LEU A 185 4.56 11.99 0.06
C LEU A 185 5.41 12.41 -1.14
N PRO A 186 6.57 13.06 -0.96
CA PRO A 186 7.46 13.38 -2.08
C PRO A 186 7.91 12.09 -2.80
N LEU A 187 7.96 12.12 -4.13
CA LEU A 187 8.37 10.94 -4.94
C LEU A 187 9.75 10.39 -4.56
N THR A 188 10.65 11.26 -4.10
CA THR A 188 12.00 10.87 -3.61
C THR A 188 11.97 10.03 -2.34
N GLU A 189 10.83 10.01 -1.63
CA GLU A 189 10.61 9.28 -0.39
C GLU A 189 9.77 8.01 -0.59
N PHE A 190 9.35 7.72 -1.84
CA PHE A 190 8.61 6.50 -2.13
C PHE A 190 9.49 5.27 -1.90
N PRO A 191 8.96 4.22 -1.27
CA PRO A 191 9.65 2.95 -1.19
C PRO A 191 9.80 2.35 -2.58
N THR A 192 10.87 1.56 -2.74
CA THR A 192 10.99 0.70 -3.91
C THR A 192 9.79 -0.24 -3.94
N PRO A 193 9.03 -0.33 -5.04
CA PRO A 193 7.86 -1.21 -5.10
C PRO A 193 8.21 -2.63 -4.68
N ALA A 194 7.28 -3.32 -3.99
CA ALA A 194 7.49 -4.63 -3.38
C ALA A 194 7.60 -5.81 -4.38
N TYR A 195 8.48 -5.72 -5.39
CA TYR A 195 8.72 -6.77 -6.38
C TYR A 195 9.22 -8.08 -5.76
N HIS A 196 9.82 -8.02 -4.57
CA HIS A 196 10.36 -9.17 -3.84
C HIS A 196 9.29 -9.97 -3.07
N CYS A 197 8.06 -9.48 -2.96
CA CYS A 197 6.93 -10.28 -2.47
C CYS A 197 6.73 -11.46 -3.44
N LYS A 198 7.17 -12.64 -3.00
CA LYS A 198 7.48 -13.81 -3.83
C LYS A 198 6.28 -14.31 -4.66
N ARG A 199 6.16 -13.82 -5.91
CA ARG A 199 5.79 -14.54 -7.15
C ARG A 199 5.61 -13.56 -8.31
N PHE A 200 6.67 -12.82 -8.65
CA PHE A 200 6.74 -12.11 -9.92
C PHE A 200 7.71 -12.85 -10.84
N VAL A 201 7.19 -13.42 -11.93
CA VAL A 201 8.00 -13.67 -13.12
C VAL A 201 7.73 -12.49 -14.04
N ILE A 202 8.56 -11.45 -13.93
CA ILE A 202 8.57 -10.34 -14.88
C ILE A 202 9.31 -10.88 -16.10
N LEU A 203 8.56 -11.37 -17.09
CA LEU A 203 9.09 -11.60 -18.43
C LEU A 203 9.07 -10.25 -19.13
N TRP A 204 10.25 -9.69 -19.38
CA TRP A 204 10.44 -8.61 -20.36
C TRP A 204 10.01 -9.09 -21.76
#